data_AF-A0A087T2I1-F1
#
_entry.id   AF-A0A087T2I1-F1
#
_cell.length_a   1.000
_cell.length_b   1.000
_cell.length_c   1.000
_cell.angle_alpha   90.00
_cell.angle_beta   90.00
_cell.angle_gamma   90.00
#
_symmetry.space_group_name_H-M   'P 1'
#
loop_
_entity.id
_entity.type
_entity.pdbx_description
1 polymer ?
#
loop_
_entity_poly.entity_id
_entity_poly.type
_entity_poly.pdbx_seq_one_letter_code
_entity_poly.pdbx_strand_id
1 'polypeptide(L)'
;MESLRSRYRLAVSATSLERLPSVRSLESIDSEALIGPEEQKKIISEKHSQWELEKNESLKVILEEQKRKLQEAVEEERQKQEKIRQEIIENMQKEYESSIEKMKARFTAEKQVSFNEAINKLAKEKDAVIEDLRMENSSLQENVSSICKYLETRSVSVYNYEALTVSDSALLSSRKELQLECFLEKIREDLGPYLKFKPSVEKLVSSSSDTQQIVESLKKKLQKKEKEFEELTAKFATLYKSGTGEDRSCDDCKNKISILTCNVGDLILLCYEERNENFKVFHFGNFVHFLHQDSLQALNLKIPPESSEKWALGIVANKEFCITKKTTNRYKLVLGTKFYRVKVQPWNRDRVLFQSISRSRQTGSTYFISKNTPLQTLSSDDGDGARGSGSMSTSAI
;
A
#
# COMPACT_ATOMS: atom_id res chain seq x y z
N MET A 1 3.90 4.44 -55.48
CA MET A 1 5.01 3.80 -56.23
C MET A 1 5.45 4.70 -57.37
N GLU A 2 5.87 5.95 -57.10
CA GLU A 2 6.12 6.94 -58.17
C GLU A 2 7.10 8.07 -57.79
N SER A 3 7.95 7.87 -56.77
CA SER A 3 8.91 8.91 -56.33
C SER A 3 10.36 8.40 -56.20
N LEU A 4 10.74 7.40 -57.00
CA LEU A 4 12.10 6.83 -57.00
C LEU A 4 12.74 6.78 -58.41
N ARG A 5 12.29 7.63 -59.34
CA ARG A 5 12.84 7.72 -60.72
C ARG A 5 13.44 9.07 -61.11
N SER A 6 13.76 9.94 -60.15
CA SER A 6 14.24 11.31 -60.45
C SER A 6 15.62 11.64 -59.88
N ARG A 7 16.60 10.73 -60.01
CA ARG A 7 18.02 11.03 -59.68
C ARG A 7 19.07 10.50 -60.66
N TYR A 8 18.68 9.94 -61.81
CA TYR A 8 19.61 9.49 -62.85
C TYR A 8 19.47 10.29 -64.15
N ARG A 9 19.47 11.63 -64.06
CA ARG A 9 19.37 12.47 -65.27
C ARG A 9 20.12 13.80 -65.20
N LEU A 10 21.31 13.83 -64.59
CA LEU A 10 22.23 14.98 -64.66
C LEU A 10 23.70 14.56 -64.75
N ALA A 11 24.02 13.58 -65.60
CA ALA A 11 25.42 13.20 -65.88
C ALA A 11 25.67 12.69 -67.31
N VAL A 12 24.92 13.20 -68.31
CA VAL A 12 25.14 12.84 -69.74
C VAL A 12 25.08 14.09 -70.65
N SER A 13 25.66 15.20 -70.20
CA SER A 13 25.76 16.41 -71.03
C SER A 13 27.10 17.09 -70.79
N ALA A 14 28.18 16.36 -71.12
CA ALA A 14 29.50 16.91 -71.42
C ALA A 14 30.33 15.89 -72.22
N THR A 15 29.75 15.25 -73.24
CA THR A 15 30.52 14.61 -74.32
C THR A 15 30.63 15.60 -75.47
N SER A 16 31.42 16.65 -75.29
CA SER A 16 31.96 17.40 -76.42
C SER A 16 33.16 16.61 -76.92
N LEU A 17 32.95 15.87 -78.00
CA LEU A 17 33.98 15.20 -78.78
C LEU A 17 34.86 16.27 -79.44
N GLU A 18 35.87 16.76 -78.73
CA GLU A 18 36.98 17.44 -79.38
C GLU A 18 38.00 16.41 -79.88
N ARG A 19 38.26 16.51 -81.19
CA ARG A 19 39.19 15.68 -81.97
C ARG A 19 40.54 15.58 -81.27
N LEU A 20 41.06 14.36 -81.16
CA LEU A 20 42.46 14.09 -80.86
C LEU A 20 43.37 14.87 -81.84
N PRO A 21 44.37 15.63 -81.39
CA PRO A 21 45.38 16.16 -82.28
C PRO A 21 46.25 14.99 -82.77
N SER A 22 46.33 14.90 -84.10
CA SER A 22 47.20 14.00 -84.84
C SER A 22 48.64 14.02 -84.32
N VAL A 23 49.19 12.82 -84.10
CA VAL A 23 50.62 12.52 -84.09
C VAL A 23 51.34 13.21 -85.26
N ARG A 24 52.03 14.32 -85.00
CA ARG A 24 53.25 14.78 -85.68
C ARG A 24 54.00 15.74 -84.76
N SER A 25 55.33 15.72 -84.85
CA SER A 25 56.30 16.56 -84.16
C SER A 25 56.79 16.02 -82.82
N LEU A 26 57.59 14.97 -82.98
CA LEU A 26 58.68 14.56 -82.12
C LEU A 26 59.82 15.58 -82.32
N GLU A 27 59.87 16.66 -81.55
CA GLU A 27 61.06 17.54 -81.51
C GLU A 27 61.11 18.31 -80.19
N SER A 28 62.23 18.13 -79.48
CA SER A 28 62.75 18.88 -78.34
C SER A 28 61.74 19.39 -77.29
N ILE A 29 61.53 18.58 -76.25
CA ILE A 29 61.24 19.13 -74.92
C ILE A 29 62.44 18.81 -74.04
N ASP A 30 63.04 19.88 -73.52
CA ASP A 30 64.24 19.88 -72.71
C ASP A 30 64.18 18.85 -71.58
N SER A 31 65.20 18.01 -71.55
CA SER A 31 65.39 16.91 -70.61
C SER A 31 65.93 17.40 -69.27
N GLU A 32 65.28 18.40 -68.66
CA GLU A 32 65.79 19.02 -67.41
C GLU A 32 64.72 19.19 -66.32
N ALA A 33 63.61 18.45 -66.40
CA ALA A 33 62.64 18.32 -65.31
C ALA A 33 61.90 16.95 -65.30
N LEU A 34 62.56 15.87 -65.72
CA LEU A 34 62.01 14.52 -65.57
C LEU A 34 62.15 14.07 -64.11
N ILE A 35 61.13 14.36 -63.32
CA ILE A 35 60.89 13.74 -62.01
C ILE A 35 60.98 12.23 -62.20
N GLY A 36 61.95 11.59 -61.53
CA GLY A 36 62.20 10.15 -61.69
C GLY A 36 60.97 9.31 -61.33
N PRO A 37 60.81 8.11 -61.88
CA PRO A 37 59.66 7.23 -61.59
C PRO A 37 59.51 6.90 -60.08
N GLU A 38 60.60 6.95 -59.33
CA GLU A 38 60.63 6.86 -57.85
C GLU A 38 59.94 8.06 -57.18
N GLU A 39 60.19 9.27 -57.67
CA GLU A 39 59.69 10.51 -57.10
C GLU A 39 58.21 10.72 -57.47
N GLN A 40 57.79 10.27 -58.66
CA GLN A 40 56.37 10.18 -59.02
C GLN A 40 55.59 9.21 -58.12
N LYS A 41 56.15 8.03 -57.80
CA LYS A 41 55.53 7.08 -56.86
C LYS A 41 55.38 7.68 -55.46
N LYS A 42 56.39 8.43 -55.01
CA LYS A 42 56.35 9.15 -53.72
C LYS A 42 55.23 10.19 -53.69
N ILE A 43 55.10 11.01 -54.73
CA ILE A 43 54.02 12.00 -54.84
C ILE A 43 52.63 11.34 -54.84
N ILE A 44 52.46 10.22 -55.57
CA ILE A 44 51.20 9.48 -55.60
C ILE A 44 50.88 8.90 -54.21
N SER A 45 51.86 8.33 -53.52
CA SER A 45 51.69 7.80 -52.16
C SER A 45 51.33 8.90 -51.15
N GLU A 46 51.98 10.06 -51.22
CA GLU A 46 51.68 11.22 -50.37
C GLU A 46 50.28 11.77 -50.64
N LYS A 47 49.89 11.87 -51.91
CA LYS A 47 48.53 12.30 -52.30
C LYS A 47 47.45 11.31 -51.87
N HIS A 48 47.72 10.02 -51.96
CA HIS A 48 46.81 8.98 -51.47
C HIS A 48 46.64 9.07 -49.95
N SER A 49 47.74 9.26 -49.21
CA SER A 49 47.69 9.43 -47.76
C SER A 49 46.93 10.70 -47.34
N GLN A 50 47.12 11.82 -48.05
CA GLN A 50 46.34 13.05 -47.83
C GLN A 50 44.84 12.80 -48.06
N TRP A 51 44.48 12.15 -49.15
CA TRP A 51 43.08 11.84 -49.45
C TRP A 51 42.46 10.90 -48.41
N GLU A 52 43.19 9.90 -47.92
CA GLU A 52 42.71 9.02 -46.85
C GLU A 52 42.48 9.76 -45.53
N LEU A 53 43.35 10.72 -45.20
CA LEU A 53 43.17 11.58 -44.02
C LEU A 53 41.92 12.45 -44.16
N GLU A 54 41.75 13.15 -45.28
CA GLU A 54 40.57 13.99 -45.54
C GLU A 54 39.26 13.18 -45.55
N LYS A 55 39.30 11.96 -46.11
CA LYS A 55 38.18 11.02 -46.07
C LYS A 55 37.84 10.61 -44.65
N ASN A 56 38.85 10.25 -43.84
CA ASN A 56 38.64 9.85 -42.44
C ASN A 56 38.14 11.01 -41.59
N GLU A 57 38.60 12.23 -41.84
CA GLU A 57 38.14 13.43 -41.16
C GLU A 57 36.68 13.75 -41.51
N SER A 58 36.33 13.68 -42.80
CA SER A 58 34.94 13.84 -43.25
C SER A 58 34.00 12.79 -42.62
N LEU A 59 34.45 11.54 -42.51
CA LEU A 59 33.68 10.48 -41.86
C LEU A 59 33.50 10.72 -40.36
N LYS A 60 34.51 11.25 -39.66
CA LYS A 60 34.40 11.61 -38.24
C LYS A 60 33.34 12.69 -38.02
N VAL A 61 33.35 13.76 -38.83
CA VAL A 61 32.37 14.85 -38.74
C VAL A 61 30.94 14.33 -38.95
N ILE A 62 30.73 13.48 -39.95
CA ILE A 62 29.40 12.87 -40.19
C ILE A 62 28.96 12.01 -39.01
N LEU A 63 29.88 11.22 -38.43
CA LEU A 63 29.59 10.35 -37.31
C LEU A 63 29.30 11.13 -36.02
N GLU A 64 30.01 12.22 -35.77
CA GLU A 64 29.74 13.14 -34.66
C GLU A 64 28.37 13.83 -34.81
N GLU A 65 28.03 14.28 -36.02
CA GLU A 65 26.74 14.87 -36.31
C GLU A 65 25.59 13.86 -36.14
N GLN A 66 25.78 12.61 -36.55
CA GLN A 66 24.81 11.53 -36.29
C GLN A 66 24.65 11.22 -34.81
N LYS A 67 25.76 11.19 -34.05
CA LYS A 67 25.74 11.01 -32.59
C LYS A 67 24.98 12.14 -31.90
N ARG A 68 25.21 13.38 -32.32
CA ARG A 68 24.51 14.57 -31.78
C ARG A 68 23.00 14.47 -32.01
N LYS A 69 22.57 14.15 -33.23
CA LYS A 69 21.13 13.96 -33.55
C LYS A 69 20.51 12.83 -32.75
N LEU A 70 21.23 11.72 -32.56
CA LEU A 70 20.74 10.61 -31.76
C LEU A 70 20.60 11.00 -30.28
N GLN A 71 21.56 11.76 -29.75
CA GLN A 71 21.51 12.26 -28.37
C GLN A 71 20.34 13.23 -28.16
N GLU A 72 20.11 14.16 -29.10
CA GLU A 72 18.97 15.07 -29.07
C GLU A 72 17.63 14.31 -29.11
N ALA A 73 17.49 13.32 -30.00
CA ALA A 73 16.28 12.50 -30.09
C ALA A 73 16.01 11.69 -28.81
N VAL A 74 17.07 11.13 -28.19
CA VAL A 74 16.96 10.41 -26.92
C VAL A 74 16.54 11.34 -25.78
N GLU A 75 17.08 12.56 -25.74
CA GLU A 75 16.74 13.55 -24.72
C GLU A 75 15.30 14.04 -24.87
N GLU A 76 14.84 14.31 -26.09
CA GLU A 76 13.44 14.68 -26.35
C GLU A 76 12.47 13.57 -25.91
N GLU A 77 12.79 12.31 -26.21
CA GLU A 77 11.97 11.18 -25.81
C GLU A 77 11.96 11.01 -24.29
N ARG A 78 13.12 11.19 -23.63
CA ARG A 78 13.22 11.18 -22.17
C ARG A 78 12.37 12.28 -21.53
N GLN A 79 12.38 13.48 -22.10
CA GLN A 79 11.57 14.59 -21.61
C GLN A 79 10.06 14.34 -21.79
N LYS A 80 9.65 13.72 -22.90
CA LYS A 80 8.25 13.30 -23.10
C LYS A 80 7.83 12.26 -22.07
N GLN A 81 8.67 11.24 -21.83
CA GLN A 81 8.39 10.21 -20.83
C GLN A 81 8.31 10.78 -19.42
N GLU A 82 9.17 11.74 -19.07
CA GLU A 82 9.15 12.38 -17.77
C GLU A 82 7.91 13.26 -17.59
N LYS A 83 7.45 13.97 -18.63
CA LYS A 83 6.17 14.71 -18.59
C LYS A 83 4.97 13.78 -18.36
N ILE A 84 4.89 12.68 -19.10
CA ILE A 84 3.82 11.68 -18.92
C ILE A 84 3.86 11.10 -17.51
N ARG A 85 5.06 10.81 -16.99
CA ARG A 85 5.22 10.31 -15.62
C ARG A 85 4.73 11.33 -14.59
N GLN A 86 5.05 12.61 -14.77
CA GLN A 86 4.60 13.68 -13.89
C GLN A 86 3.07 13.83 -13.92
N GLU A 87 2.45 13.82 -15.09
CA GLU A 87 0.99 13.87 -15.23
C GLU A 87 0.29 12.69 -14.54
N ILE A 88 0.85 11.47 -14.63
CA ILE A 88 0.30 10.29 -13.93
C ILE A 88 0.39 10.48 -12.42
N ILE A 89 1.52 10.98 -11.90
CA ILE A 89 1.70 11.22 -10.46
C ILE A 89 0.70 12.26 -9.97
N GLU A 90 0.55 13.37 -10.68
CA GLU A 90 -0.37 14.46 -10.31
C GLU A 90 -1.83 13.98 -10.33
N ASN A 91 -2.24 13.24 -11.37
CA ASN A 91 -3.58 12.65 -11.44
C ASN A 91 -3.85 11.68 -10.29
N MET A 92 -2.89 10.80 -9.96
CA MET A 92 -3.03 9.90 -8.81
C MET A 92 -3.15 10.68 -7.51
N GLN A 93 -2.31 11.69 -7.28
CA GLN A 93 -2.37 12.53 -6.07
C GLN A 93 -3.74 13.20 -5.93
N LYS A 94 -4.25 13.79 -7.01
CA LYS A 94 -5.57 14.43 -7.03
C LYS A 94 -6.71 13.45 -6.75
N GLU A 95 -6.65 12.23 -7.27
CA GLU A 95 -7.63 11.19 -6.97
C GLU A 95 -7.58 10.75 -5.50
N TYR A 96 -6.38 10.57 -4.94
CA TYR A 96 -6.21 10.25 -3.53
C TYR A 96 -6.75 11.36 -2.63
N GLU A 97 -6.45 12.62 -2.91
CA GLU A 97 -6.97 13.76 -2.16
C GLU A 97 -8.50 13.84 -2.22
N SER A 98 -9.08 13.69 -3.41
CA SER A 98 -10.54 13.67 -3.58
C SER A 98 -11.19 12.50 -2.82
N SER A 99 -10.55 11.33 -2.79
CA SER A 99 -11.03 10.17 -2.05
C SER A 99 -11.00 10.41 -0.53
N ILE A 100 -9.92 11.01 -0.03
CA ILE A 100 -9.79 11.38 1.39
C ILE A 100 -10.85 12.41 1.76
N GLU A 101 -11.10 13.42 0.93
CA GLU A 101 -12.11 14.44 1.20
C GLU A 101 -13.52 13.85 1.23
N LYS A 102 -13.85 12.96 0.29
CA LYS A 102 -15.11 12.20 0.29
C LYS A 102 -15.26 11.34 1.55
N MET A 103 -14.20 10.66 1.99
CA MET A 103 -14.22 9.89 3.23
C MET A 103 -14.43 10.77 4.46
N LYS A 104 -13.74 11.91 4.55
CA LYS A 104 -13.91 12.89 5.65
C LYS A 104 -15.35 13.40 5.70
N ALA A 105 -15.92 13.78 4.56
CA ALA A 105 -17.30 14.27 4.48
C ALA A 105 -18.31 13.20 4.94
N ARG A 106 -18.14 11.95 4.49
CA ARG A 106 -18.95 10.81 4.96
C ARG A 106 -18.84 10.62 6.47
N PHE A 107 -17.62 10.61 6.99
CA PHE A 107 -17.38 10.45 8.43
C PHE A 107 -18.04 11.57 9.26
N THR A 108 -17.97 12.82 8.80
CA THR A 108 -18.64 13.94 9.48
C THR A 108 -20.17 13.81 9.45
N ALA A 109 -20.74 13.36 8.34
CA ALA A 109 -22.17 13.13 8.21
C ALA A 109 -22.64 11.97 9.10
N GLU A 110 -21.91 10.85 9.11
CA GLU A 110 -22.19 9.71 9.99
C GLU A 110 -22.12 10.11 11.46
N LYS A 111 -21.13 10.91 11.86
CA LYS A 111 -21.01 11.44 13.22
C LYS A 111 -22.23 12.28 13.59
N GLN A 112 -22.71 13.14 12.69
CA GLN A 112 -23.89 13.97 12.94
C GLN A 112 -25.17 13.13 13.02
N VAL A 113 -25.34 12.14 12.14
CA VAL A 113 -26.50 11.24 12.17
C VAL A 113 -26.51 10.42 13.46
N SER A 114 -25.38 9.84 13.84
CA SER A 114 -25.24 9.07 15.09
C SER A 114 -25.51 9.95 16.33
N PHE A 115 -25.05 11.20 16.32
CA PHE A 115 -25.33 12.15 17.39
C PHE A 115 -26.83 12.48 17.48
N ASN A 116 -27.48 12.77 16.35
CA ASN A 116 -28.91 13.03 16.30
C ASN A 116 -29.73 11.81 16.71
N GLU A 117 -29.31 10.61 16.34
CA GLU A 117 -29.94 9.36 16.74
C GLU A 117 -29.86 9.15 18.25
N ALA A 118 -28.70 9.40 18.86
CA ALA A 118 -28.54 9.33 20.32
C ALA A 118 -29.41 10.36 21.05
N ILE A 119 -29.50 11.60 20.54
CA ILE A 119 -30.40 12.63 21.09
C ILE A 119 -31.86 12.18 20.99
N ASN A 120 -32.30 11.69 19.83
CA ASN A 120 -33.68 11.26 19.63
C ASN A 120 -34.04 10.06 20.52
N LYS A 121 -33.09 9.14 20.73
CA LYS A 121 -33.27 8.01 21.65
C LYS A 121 -33.43 8.51 23.10
N LEU A 122 -32.57 9.41 23.54
CA LEU A 122 -32.65 10.00 24.87
C LEU A 122 -33.95 10.79 25.07
N ALA A 123 -34.40 11.54 24.06
CA ALA A 123 -35.67 12.25 24.09
C ALA A 123 -36.85 11.28 24.28
N LYS A 124 -36.90 10.19 23.50
CA LYS A 124 -37.92 9.14 23.65
C LYS A 124 -37.92 8.49 25.03
N GLU A 125 -36.74 8.20 25.57
CA GLU A 125 -36.61 7.65 26.93
C GLU A 125 -37.12 8.63 27.99
N LYS A 126 -36.81 9.93 27.84
CA LYS A 126 -37.33 10.96 28.75
C LYS A 126 -38.84 11.16 28.64
N ASP A 127 -39.38 11.16 27.43
CA ASP A 127 -40.82 11.30 27.21
C ASP A 127 -41.60 10.11 27.81
N ALA A 128 -41.05 8.89 27.70
CA ALA A 128 -41.63 7.70 28.35
C ALA A 128 -41.67 7.86 29.88
N VAL A 129 -40.58 8.30 30.51
CA VAL A 129 -40.53 8.55 31.95
C VAL A 129 -41.51 9.66 32.37
N ILE A 130 -41.64 10.72 31.56
CA ILE A 130 -42.61 11.79 31.82
C ILE A 130 -44.03 11.23 31.80
N GLU A 131 -44.34 10.36 30.85
CA GLU A 131 -45.67 9.76 30.73
C GLU A 131 -45.97 8.79 31.89
N ASP A 132 -45.00 7.98 32.29
CA ASP A 132 -45.13 7.11 33.47
C ASP A 132 -45.43 7.92 34.74
N LEU A 133 -44.69 9.02 34.97
CA LEU A 133 -44.92 9.91 36.10
C LEU A 133 -46.26 10.65 36.04
N ARG A 134 -46.78 10.92 34.83
CA ARG A 134 -48.12 11.50 34.64
C ARG A 134 -49.22 10.50 34.99
N MET A 135 -49.08 9.25 34.55
CA MET A 135 -50.00 8.18 34.91
C MET A 135 -50.01 7.94 36.43
N GLU A 136 -48.82 7.88 37.05
CA GLU A 136 -48.70 7.72 38.49
C GLU A 136 -49.35 8.88 39.25
N ASN A 137 -49.07 10.14 38.87
CA ASN A 137 -49.74 11.30 39.47
C ASN A 137 -51.26 11.28 39.31
N SER A 138 -51.77 10.86 38.15
CA SER A 138 -53.21 10.74 37.94
C SER A 138 -53.83 9.70 38.88
N SER A 139 -53.17 8.55 39.05
CA SER A 139 -53.64 7.50 39.97
C SER A 139 -53.62 7.96 41.43
N LEU A 140 -52.57 8.69 41.84
CA LEU A 140 -52.47 9.26 43.18
C LEU A 140 -53.53 10.34 43.41
N GLN A 141 -53.82 11.19 42.42
CA GLN A 141 -54.90 12.17 42.50
C GLN A 141 -56.27 11.51 42.65
N GLU A 142 -56.53 10.41 41.93
CA GLU A 142 -57.78 9.65 42.07
C GLU A 142 -57.90 9.00 43.45
N ASN A 143 -56.80 8.44 43.97
CA ASN A 143 -56.72 7.88 45.32
C ASN A 143 -56.99 8.96 46.38
N VAL A 144 -56.35 10.13 46.27
CA VAL A 144 -56.58 11.27 47.17
C VAL A 144 -58.03 11.74 47.08
N SER A 145 -58.60 11.87 45.88
CA SER A 145 -60.01 12.25 45.69
C SER A 145 -60.97 11.25 46.35
N SER A 146 -60.67 9.95 46.23
CA SER A 146 -61.44 8.89 46.86
C SER A 146 -61.37 8.94 48.39
N ILE A 147 -60.17 9.18 48.94
CA ILE A 147 -59.98 9.38 50.39
C ILE A 147 -60.73 10.63 50.87
N CYS A 148 -60.65 11.75 50.14
CA CYS A 148 -61.39 12.97 50.48
C CYS A 148 -62.91 12.73 50.51
N LYS A 149 -63.47 12.09 49.48
CA LYS A 149 -64.90 11.73 49.44
C LYS A 149 -65.30 10.81 50.59
N TYR A 150 -64.44 9.84 50.93
CA TYR A 150 -64.67 8.95 52.06
C TYR A 150 -64.67 9.71 53.40
N LEU A 151 -63.75 10.66 53.57
CA LEU A 151 -63.69 11.52 54.75
C LEU A 151 -64.87 12.50 54.83
N GLU A 152 -65.31 13.09 53.71
CA GLU A 152 -66.53 13.93 53.65
C GLU A 152 -67.78 13.14 54.02
N THR A 153 -67.92 11.91 53.51
CA THR A 153 -69.05 11.04 53.87
C THR A 153 -69.06 10.73 55.37
N ARG A 154 -67.86 10.60 55.97
CA ARG A 154 -67.70 10.30 57.39
C ARG A 154 -67.84 11.54 58.30
N SER A 155 -67.44 12.73 57.86
CA SER A 155 -67.62 13.98 58.61
C SER A 155 -69.08 14.40 58.70
N VAL A 156 -69.91 14.08 57.70
CA VAL A 156 -71.38 14.27 57.78
C VAL A 156 -72.03 13.38 58.84
N SER A 157 -71.42 12.24 59.19
CA SER A 157 -71.93 11.35 60.26
C SER A 157 -71.67 11.85 61.69
N VAL A 158 -70.87 12.91 61.87
CA VAL A 158 -70.49 13.44 63.20
C VAL A 158 -71.44 14.55 63.69
N TYR A 159 -72.30 15.11 62.83
CA TYR A 159 -73.23 16.18 63.21
C TYR A 159 -74.55 15.70 63.84
N ASN A 160 -74.67 14.42 64.20
CA ASN A 160 -75.91 13.84 64.71
C ASN A 160 -75.80 13.30 66.14
N TYR A 161 -75.14 14.03 67.03
CA TYR A 161 -75.27 13.82 68.48
C TYR A 161 -75.25 15.16 69.24
N GLU A 162 -76.41 15.79 69.26
CA GLU A 162 -76.75 16.90 70.15
C GLU A 162 -77.61 16.34 71.28
N ALA A 163 -76.97 15.75 72.31
CA ALA A 163 -77.59 15.49 73.61
C ALA A 163 -76.53 15.06 74.63
N LEU A 164 -76.68 15.57 75.86
CA LEU A 164 -76.06 15.17 77.12
C LEU A 164 -74.91 16.04 77.67
N THR A 165 -75.35 17.07 78.39
CA THR A 165 -75.05 17.33 79.81
C THR A 165 -73.60 17.51 80.26
N VAL A 166 -73.37 18.71 80.79
CA VAL A 166 -72.33 19.14 81.72
C VAL A 166 -72.13 18.13 82.87
N SER A 167 -71.20 17.19 82.73
CA SER A 167 -70.51 16.55 83.87
C SER A 167 -69.26 15.73 83.53
N ASP A 168 -68.55 16.02 82.43
CA ASP A 168 -67.43 15.15 82.03
C ASP A 168 -66.27 15.88 81.32
N SER A 169 -66.00 17.13 81.71
CA SER A 169 -64.97 17.97 81.06
C SER A 169 -63.52 17.48 81.26
N ALA A 170 -63.26 16.71 82.34
CA ALA A 170 -61.93 16.18 82.64
C ALA A 170 -61.64 14.84 81.93
N LEU A 171 -62.61 13.92 81.87
CA LEU A 171 -62.44 12.63 81.18
C LEU A 171 -62.56 12.76 79.66
N LEU A 172 -63.35 13.70 79.15
CA LEU A 172 -63.39 14.00 77.71
C LEU A 172 -62.13 14.74 77.23
N SER A 173 -61.48 15.57 78.06
CA SER A 173 -60.19 16.16 77.69
C SER A 173 -59.12 15.09 77.55
N SER A 174 -59.03 14.16 78.51
CA SER A 174 -58.05 13.06 78.45
C SER A 174 -58.36 12.06 77.31
N ARG A 175 -59.63 11.79 77.01
CA ARG A 175 -60.02 10.92 75.88
C ARG A 175 -59.84 11.60 74.52
N LYS A 176 -60.06 12.92 74.42
CA LYS A 176 -59.77 13.71 73.21
C LYS A 176 -58.27 13.90 73.02
N GLU A 177 -57.50 14.05 74.08
CA GLU A 177 -56.02 14.05 74.04
C GLU A 177 -55.51 12.70 73.55
N LEU A 178 -55.99 11.58 74.09
CA LEU A 178 -55.57 10.25 73.63
C LEU A 178 -55.97 9.97 72.16
N GLN A 179 -57.16 10.43 71.74
CA GLN A 179 -57.60 10.31 70.34
C GLN A 179 -56.81 11.23 69.40
N LEU A 180 -56.46 12.44 69.87
CA LEU A 180 -55.63 13.37 69.12
C LEU A 180 -54.18 12.86 69.04
N GLU A 181 -53.67 12.25 70.10
CA GLU A 181 -52.34 11.65 70.16
C GLU A 181 -52.25 10.43 69.23
N CYS A 182 -53.23 9.53 69.26
CA CYS A 182 -53.34 8.43 68.30
C CYS A 182 -53.55 8.90 66.85
N PHE A 183 -54.28 10.00 66.62
CA PHE A 183 -54.44 10.58 65.28
C PHE A 183 -53.16 11.27 64.80
N LEU A 184 -52.41 11.93 65.69
CA LEU A 184 -51.10 12.51 65.40
C LEU A 184 -50.04 11.44 65.16
N GLU A 185 -50.10 10.30 65.85
CA GLU A 185 -49.25 9.14 65.57
C GLU A 185 -49.56 8.51 64.23
N LYS A 186 -50.85 8.42 63.86
CA LYS A 186 -51.26 7.93 62.54
C LYS A 186 -50.85 8.88 61.41
N ILE A 187 -50.99 10.19 61.61
CA ILE A 187 -50.45 11.22 60.71
C ILE A 187 -48.91 11.13 60.63
N ARG A 188 -48.22 10.82 61.75
CA ARG A 188 -46.77 10.65 61.79
C ARG A 188 -46.30 9.36 61.09
N GLU A 189 -47.08 8.28 61.16
CA GLU A 189 -46.84 7.05 60.39
C GLU A 189 -47.11 7.27 58.89
N ASP A 190 -48.21 7.94 58.52
CA ASP A 190 -48.56 8.23 57.13
C ASP A 190 -47.63 9.27 56.48
N LEU A 191 -47.11 10.25 57.26
CA LEU A 191 -46.07 11.20 56.82
C LEU A 191 -44.64 10.67 57.01
N GLY A 192 -44.43 9.56 57.72
CA GLY A 192 -43.11 8.96 57.96
C GLY A 192 -42.34 8.60 56.67
N PRO A 193 -43.00 8.09 55.61
CA PRO A 193 -42.41 7.92 54.29
C PRO A 193 -42.08 9.24 53.59
N TYR A 194 -42.89 10.29 53.80
CA TYR A 194 -42.73 11.60 53.16
C TYR A 194 -41.71 12.50 53.87
N LEU A 195 -41.50 12.35 55.18
CA LEU A 195 -40.50 13.05 55.98
C LEU A 195 -39.08 12.47 55.84
N LYS A 196 -38.93 11.27 55.28
CA LYS A 196 -37.63 10.77 54.77
C LYS A 196 -37.16 11.52 53.52
N PHE A 197 -38.02 12.35 52.93
CA PHE A 197 -37.71 13.21 51.79
C PHE A 197 -37.61 14.68 52.22
N LYS A 198 -36.74 14.97 53.20
CA LYS A 198 -36.28 16.34 53.47
C LYS A 198 -34.80 16.42 53.11
N PRO A 199 -34.40 17.06 51.99
CA PRO A 199 -33.01 17.44 51.81
C PRO A 199 -32.76 18.58 52.82
N SER A 200 -32.21 18.23 53.99
CA SER A 200 -31.80 19.22 54.97
C SER A 200 -30.65 20.03 54.40
N VAL A 201 -30.86 21.34 54.34
CA VAL A 201 -29.95 22.38 53.83
C VAL A 201 -28.71 22.56 54.75
N GLU A 202 -28.55 21.73 55.78
CA GLU A 202 -27.41 21.74 56.70
C GLU A 202 -26.18 20.92 56.24
N LYS A 203 -26.22 20.29 55.05
CA LYS A 203 -25.07 19.51 54.53
C LYS A 203 -24.20 20.24 53.50
N LEU A 204 -24.30 21.57 53.42
CA LEU A 204 -23.57 22.40 52.45
C LEU A 204 -22.28 23.05 53.00
N VAL A 205 -21.95 22.86 54.29
CA VAL A 205 -20.69 23.40 54.86
C VAL A 205 -19.73 22.29 55.32
N SER A 206 -20.18 21.04 55.44
CA SER A 206 -19.33 19.89 55.81
C SER A 206 -18.88 19.03 54.63
N SER A 207 -19.40 19.27 53.42
CA SER A 207 -19.13 18.45 52.22
C SER A 207 -17.87 18.83 51.45
N SER A 208 -17.07 19.79 51.95
CA SER A 208 -15.76 20.13 51.39
C SER A 208 -14.79 18.93 51.43
N SER A 209 -14.81 18.13 52.50
CA SER A 209 -13.91 16.97 52.62
C SER A 209 -14.31 15.82 51.69
N ASP A 210 -15.60 15.51 51.58
CA ASP A 210 -16.08 14.42 50.71
C ASP A 210 -15.97 14.77 49.22
N THR A 211 -16.26 16.02 48.85
CA THR A 211 -16.03 16.49 47.47
C THR A 211 -14.56 16.58 47.12
N GLN A 212 -13.68 16.99 48.06
CA GLN A 212 -12.23 16.93 47.86
C GLN A 212 -11.75 15.49 47.71
N GLN A 213 -12.22 14.55 48.55
CA GLN A 213 -11.86 13.13 48.43
C GLN A 213 -12.37 12.51 47.12
N ILE A 214 -13.59 12.85 46.68
CA ILE A 214 -14.13 12.38 45.41
C ILE A 214 -13.33 12.97 44.24
N VAL A 215 -13.06 14.27 44.24
CA VAL A 215 -12.24 14.94 43.22
C VAL A 215 -10.83 14.37 43.18
N GLU A 216 -10.24 14.05 44.33
CA GLU A 216 -8.89 13.46 44.41
C GLU A 216 -8.88 12.00 43.96
N SER A 217 -9.95 11.24 44.25
CA SER A 217 -10.14 9.89 43.72
C SER A 217 -10.35 9.88 42.20
N LEU A 218 -11.07 10.88 41.67
CA LEU A 218 -11.30 11.07 40.24
C LEU A 218 -10.03 11.53 39.53
N LYS A 219 -9.24 12.41 40.16
CA LYS A 219 -7.94 12.86 39.65
C LYS A 219 -6.93 11.70 39.58
N LYS A 220 -6.92 10.81 40.57
CA LYS A 220 -6.12 9.57 40.54
C LYS A 220 -6.59 8.60 39.44
N LYS A 221 -7.91 8.45 39.25
CA LYS A 221 -8.47 7.64 38.15
C LYS A 221 -8.16 8.24 36.78
N LEU A 222 -8.22 9.57 36.65
CA LEU A 222 -7.88 10.31 35.44
C LEU A 222 -6.40 10.11 35.11
N GLN A 223 -5.49 10.33 36.05
CA GLN A 223 -4.06 10.09 35.86
C GLN A 223 -3.75 8.64 35.48
N LYS A 224 -4.43 7.67 36.09
CA LYS A 224 -4.29 6.26 35.70
C LYS A 224 -4.74 6.03 34.26
N LYS A 225 -5.86 6.64 33.84
CA LYS A 225 -6.38 6.53 32.47
C LYS A 225 -5.54 7.29 31.45
N GLU A 226 -4.97 8.44 31.81
CA GLU A 226 -4.01 9.18 31.00
C GLU A 226 -2.73 8.37 30.80
N LYS A 227 -2.22 7.73 31.86
CA LYS A 227 -1.06 6.84 31.75
C LYS A 227 -1.36 5.58 30.93
N GLU A 228 -2.53 4.97 31.12
CA GLU A 228 -2.98 3.86 30.26
C GLU A 228 -3.12 4.31 28.80
N PHE A 229 -3.59 5.53 28.55
CA PHE A 229 -3.71 6.11 27.21
C PHE A 229 -2.35 6.44 26.60
N GLU A 230 -1.40 6.98 27.36
CA GLU A 230 -0.01 7.20 26.93
C GLU A 230 0.71 5.88 26.67
N GLU A 231 0.54 4.87 27.53
CA GLU A 231 1.09 3.53 27.32
C GLU A 231 0.48 2.86 26.10
N LEU A 232 -0.84 3.02 25.89
CA LEU A 232 -1.52 2.48 24.72
C LEU A 232 -1.10 3.25 23.46
N THR A 233 -0.94 4.57 23.52
CA THR A 233 -0.45 5.41 22.43
C THR A 233 1.01 5.10 22.11
N ALA A 234 1.84 4.80 23.12
CA ALA A 234 3.21 4.35 22.94
C ALA A 234 3.27 2.94 22.34
N LYS A 235 2.39 2.03 22.76
CA LYS A 235 2.21 0.71 22.15
C LYS A 235 1.72 0.84 20.71
N PHE A 236 0.81 1.77 20.44
CA PHE A 236 0.28 2.03 19.10
C PHE A 236 1.33 2.69 18.21
N ALA A 237 2.12 3.63 18.73
CA ALA A 237 3.27 4.21 18.03
C ALA A 237 4.39 3.18 17.80
N THR A 238 4.59 2.24 18.73
CA THR A 238 5.52 1.10 18.55
C THR A 238 4.97 0.13 17.52
N LEU A 239 3.68 -0.16 17.54
CA LEU A 239 2.99 -0.99 16.55
C LEU A 239 2.96 -0.32 15.19
N TYR A 240 2.82 1.00 15.07
CA TYR A 240 2.97 1.72 13.81
C TYR A 240 4.42 1.77 13.34
N LYS A 241 5.39 1.95 14.24
CA LYS A 241 6.82 1.77 13.91
C LYS A 241 7.17 0.32 13.53
N SER A 242 6.31 -0.64 13.89
CA SER A 242 6.42 -2.06 13.56
C SER A 242 5.43 -2.52 12.47
N GLY A 243 4.53 -1.65 12.04
CA GLY A 243 3.24 -2.00 11.44
C GLY A 243 2.66 -0.87 10.60
N THR A 244 3.52 -0.04 10.02
CA THR A 244 3.30 0.41 8.65
C THR A 244 3.45 -0.82 7.77
N GLY A 245 2.30 -1.40 7.42
CA GLY A 245 2.15 -2.22 6.23
C GLY A 245 2.43 -1.34 5.02
N GLU A 246 3.72 -1.25 4.68
CA GLU A 246 4.34 -1.03 3.39
C GLU A 246 5.85 -0.98 3.68
N ASP A 247 6.58 -1.95 3.15
CA ASP A 247 8.05 -1.98 3.09
C ASP A 247 8.84 -2.24 4.39
N ARG A 248 8.40 -3.18 5.22
CA ARG A 248 9.34 -4.17 5.79
C ARG A 248 9.29 -5.46 4.98
N SER A 249 9.62 -5.37 3.69
CA SER A 249 10.47 -6.44 3.22
C SER A 249 11.80 -6.25 3.94
N CYS A 250 12.25 -7.19 4.76
CA CYS A 250 13.69 -7.35 4.76
C CYS A 250 14.06 -7.59 3.29
N ASP A 251 15.09 -6.93 2.77
CA ASP A 251 15.52 -7.17 1.38
C ASP A 251 15.77 -8.68 1.12
N ASP A 252 15.97 -9.42 2.21
CA ASP A 252 16.09 -10.86 2.29
C ASP A 252 14.77 -11.67 2.09
N CYS A 253 13.58 -11.09 2.30
CA CYS A 253 12.30 -11.79 2.04
C CYS A 253 11.71 -11.53 0.64
N LYS A 254 12.17 -10.49 -0.08
CA LYS A 254 11.82 -10.24 -1.50
C LYS A 254 12.32 -11.34 -2.45
N ASN A 255 13.24 -12.20 -1.99
CA ASN A 255 13.83 -13.31 -2.77
C ASN A 255 13.43 -14.71 -2.25
N LYS A 256 12.46 -14.80 -1.34
CA LYS A 256 11.98 -16.09 -0.80
C LYS A 256 10.71 -16.51 -1.52
N ILE A 257 10.69 -17.76 -1.97
CA ILE A 257 9.50 -18.35 -2.61
C ILE A 257 8.47 -18.67 -1.53
N SER A 258 7.27 -18.11 -1.66
CA SER A 258 6.12 -18.41 -0.81
C SER A 258 5.49 -19.74 -1.22
N ILE A 259 5.55 -20.73 -0.33
CA ILE A 259 4.94 -22.07 -0.53
C ILE A 259 3.65 -22.26 0.27
N LEU A 260 3.41 -21.42 1.30
CA LEU A 260 2.21 -21.50 2.16
C LEU A 260 1.12 -20.52 1.71
N THR A 261 1.54 -19.40 1.13
CA THR A 261 0.65 -18.32 0.69
C THR A 261 0.81 -18.07 -0.80
N CYS A 262 -0.24 -17.50 -1.38
CA CYS A 262 -0.26 -17.03 -2.76
C CYS A 262 -1.06 -15.73 -2.78
N ASN A 263 -0.57 -14.73 -2.06
CA ASN A 263 -1.15 -13.39 -1.98
C ASN A 263 -0.49 -12.47 -3.00
N VAL A 264 -1.14 -11.36 -3.32
CA VAL A 264 -0.57 -10.34 -4.22
C VAL A 264 0.75 -9.82 -3.63
N GLY A 265 1.81 -9.81 -4.43
CA GLY A 265 3.17 -9.46 -4.03
C GLY A 265 4.05 -10.66 -3.65
N ASP A 266 3.50 -11.85 -3.47
CA ASP A 266 4.30 -13.04 -3.15
C ASP A 266 5.12 -13.50 -4.36
N LEU A 267 6.40 -13.83 -4.12
CA LEU A 267 7.24 -14.55 -5.09
C LEU A 267 6.87 -16.03 -5.07
N ILE A 268 6.51 -16.58 -6.21
CA ILE A 268 5.99 -17.96 -6.32
C ILE A 268 6.71 -18.76 -7.40
N LEU A 269 6.69 -20.07 -7.23
CA LEU A 269 7.15 -21.04 -8.22
C LEU A 269 5.97 -21.58 -9.03
N LEU A 270 6.06 -21.49 -10.35
CA LEU A 270 5.13 -22.07 -11.29
C LEU A 270 5.70 -23.37 -11.84
N CYS A 271 4.87 -24.42 -11.91
CA CYS A 271 5.22 -25.72 -12.47
C CYS A 271 4.17 -26.14 -13.49
N TYR A 272 4.60 -26.71 -14.61
CA TYR A 272 3.71 -27.29 -15.61
C TYR A 272 3.15 -28.62 -15.12
N GLU A 273 1.84 -28.77 -15.13
CA GLU A 273 1.16 -30.02 -14.83
C GLU A 273 0.64 -30.65 -16.12
N GLU A 274 1.14 -31.84 -16.45
CA GLU A 274 0.78 -32.58 -17.66
C GLU A 274 -0.69 -33.03 -17.63
N ARG A 275 -1.24 -33.42 -16.47
CA ARG A 275 -2.64 -33.85 -16.33
C ARG A 275 -3.64 -32.77 -16.68
N ASN A 276 -3.34 -31.53 -16.32
CA ASN A 276 -4.21 -30.38 -16.54
C ASN A 276 -3.80 -29.56 -17.77
N GLU A 277 -2.69 -29.91 -18.43
CA GLU A 277 -2.06 -29.19 -19.53
C GLU A 277 -1.93 -27.68 -19.24
N ASN A 278 -1.62 -27.32 -18.00
CA ASN A 278 -1.56 -25.93 -17.56
C ASN A 278 -0.48 -25.74 -16.49
N PHE A 279 0.02 -24.52 -16.38
CA PHE A 279 0.89 -24.13 -15.29
C PHE A 279 0.09 -23.90 -13.99
N LYS A 280 0.61 -24.45 -12.89
CA LYS A 280 0.08 -24.30 -11.54
C LYS A 280 1.11 -23.65 -10.64
N VAL A 281 0.65 -22.95 -9.62
CA VAL A 281 1.53 -22.48 -8.54
C VAL A 281 1.87 -23.67 -7.65
N PHE A 282 3.14 -23.80 -7.27
CA PHE A 282 3.58 -24.73 -6.24
C PHE A 282 3.26 -24.15 -4.86
N HIS A 283 2.15 -24.58 -4.27
CA HIS A 283 1.70 -24.11 -2.95
C HIS A 283 1.01 -25.24 -2.16
N PHE A 284 1.09 -25.20 -0.83
CA PHE A 284 0.48 -26.19 0.08
C PHE A 284 -0.92 -25.79 0.56
N GLY A 285 -1.69 -25.16 -0.32
CA GLY A 285 -3.03 -24.65 0.00
C GLY A 285 -4.13 -25.62 -0.39
N ASN A 286 -5.31 -25.46 0.21
CA ASN A 286 -6.47 -26.34 -0.01
C ASN A 286 -7.06 -26.26 -1.44
N PHE A 287 -6.76 -25.19 -2.18
CA PHE A 287 -7.27 -24.96 -3.52
C PHE A 287 -6.13 -24.85 -4.51
N VAL A 288 -6.24 -25.53 -5.66
CA VAL A 288 -5.24 -25.42 -6.73
C VAL A 288 -5.25 -24.02 -7.33
N HIS A 289 -4.07 -23.46 -7.59
CA HIS A 289 -3.90 -22.16 -8.24
C HIS A 289 -3.35 -22.35 -9.66
N PHE A 290 -4.13 -21.98 -10.67
CA PHE A 290 -3.74 -22.05 -12.09
C PHE A 290 -3.25 -20.69 -12.59
N LEU A 291 -2.26 -20.70 -13.47
CA LEU A 291 -1.77 -19.51 -14.14
C LEU A 291 -2.82 -18.95 -15.11
N HIS A 292 -2.96 -17.63 -15.15
CA HIS A 292 -3.80 -16.94 -16.13
C HIS A 292 -3.12 -16.88 -17.50
N GLN A 293 -3.91 -16.89 -18.58
CA GLN A 293 -3.40 -16.87 -19.96
C GLN A 293 -2.57 -15.62 -20.28
N ASP A 294 -3.02 -14.43 -19.85
CA ASP A 294 -2.27 -13.17 -19.97
C ASP A 294 -0.84 -13.26 -19.42
N SER A 295 -0.64 -14.06 -18.37
CA SER A 295 0.67 -14.23 -17.73
C SER A 295 1.58 -15.22 -18.46
N LEU A 296 1.06 -16.05 -19.36
CA LEU A 296 1.88 -16.94 -20.19
C LEU A 296 2.77 -16.11 -21.12
N GLN A 297 2.19 -15.12 -21.80
CA GLN A 297 2.95 -14.23 -22.69
C GLN A 297 3.96 -13.39 -21.91
N ALA A 298 3.56 -12.84 -20.77
CA ALA A 298 4.45 -12.02 -19.95
C ALA A 298 5.68 -12.81 -19.45
N LEU A 299 5.50 -14.09 -19.09
CA LEU A 299 6.56 -14.98 -18.60
C LEU A 299 7.29 -15.73 -19.73
N ASN A 300 6.95 -15.48 -21.00
CA ASN A 300 7.44 -16.23 -22.17
C ASN A 300 7.18 -17.76 -22.11
N LEU A 301 6.14 -18.18 -21.39
CA LEU A 301 5.73 -19.58 -21.27
C LEU A 301 4.76 -19.98 -22.38
N LYS A 302 4.90 -21.21 -22.90
CA LYS A 302 3.98 -21.80 -23.89
C LYS A 302 3.30 -23.06 -23.35
N ILE A 303 2.08 -23.32 -23.81
CA ILE A 303 1.32 -24.54 -23.54
C ILE A 303 0.96 -25.17 -24.89
N PRO A 304 1.39 -26.42 -25.18
CA PRO A 304 2.32 -27.25 -24.41
C PRO A 304 3.75 -26.66 -24.40
N PRO A 305 4.59 -26.99 -23.40
CA PRO A 305 5.96 -26.47 -23.32
C PRO A 305 6.82 -27.09 -24.43
N GLU A 306 7.29 -26.27 -25.38
CA GLU A 306 8.14 -26.69 -26.51
C GLU A 306 9.62 -26.87 -26.12
N SER A 307 10.05 -26.28 -25.00
CA SER A 307 11.42 -26.28 -24.48
C SER A 307 11.42 -26.70 -22.99
N SER A 308 12.61 -26.97 -22.43
CA SER A 308 12.85 -27.47 -21.06
C SER A 308 12.30 -26.59 -19.91
N GLU A 309 11.58 -25.51 -20.19
CA GLU A 309 11.03 -24.57 -19.22
C GLU A 309 9.68 -25.06 -18.68
N LYS A 310 9.71 -26.21 -17.99
CA LYS A 310 8.56 -26.78 -17.27
C LYS A 310 8.23 -26.01 -15.98
N TRP A 311 9.01 -24.98 -15.63
CA TRP A 311 8.82 -24.19 -14.43
C TRP A 311 9.28 -22.73 -14.64
N ALA A 312 8.73 -21.81 -13.85
CA ALA A 312 9.09 -20.40 -13.88
C ALA A 312 8.92 -19.75 -12.52
N LEU A 313 9.61 -18.63 -12.28
CA LEU A 313 9.42 -17.78 -11.10
C LEU A 313 8.66 -16.52 -11.48
N GLY A 314 7.79 -16.06 -10.59
CA GLY A 314 7.07 -14.81 -10.82
C GLY A 314 6.41 -14.26 -9.57
N ILE A 315 6.01 -13.00 -9.64
CA ILE A 315 5.35 -12.29 -8.55
C ILE A 315 3.84 -12.29 -8.82
N VAL A 316 3.05 -12.66 -7.81
CA VAL A 316 1.59 -12.63 -7.91
C VAL A 316 1.11 -11.19 -8.05
N ALA A 317 0.44 -10.88 -9.16
CA ALA A 317 -0.16 -9.58 -9.41
C ALA A 317 -1.65 -9.53 -9.06
N ASN A 318 -2.38 -10.62 -9.33
CA ASN A 318 -3.81 -10.72 -9.01
C ASN A 318 -4.21 -12.19 -8.81
N LYS A 319 -5.25 -12.41 -8.02
CA LYS A 319 -5.79 -13.73 -7.69
C LYS A 319 -7.32 -13.69 -7.72
N GLU A 320 -7.90 -14.53 -8.56
CA GLU A 320 -9.34 -14.64 -8.77
C GLU A 320 -9.86 -15.99 -8.29
N PHE A 321 -10.94 -16.00 -7.52
CA PHE A 321 -11.59 -17.25 -7.10
C PHE A 321 -12.58 -17.73 -8.17
N CYS A 322 -12.44 -18.98 -8.58
CA CYS A 322 -13.17 -19.58 -9.70
C CYS A 322 -13.85 -20.88 -9.29
N ILE A 323 -14.95 -21.22 -9.98
CA ILE A 323 -15.66 -22.50 -9.82
C ILE A 323 -15.97 -23.05 -11.21
N THR A 324 -15.68 -24.32 -11.44
CA THR A 324 -16.00 -24.99 -12.71
C THR A 324 -17.50 -25.19 -12.87
N LYS A 325 -18.08 -24.56 -13.89
CA LYS A 325 -19.51 -24.71 -14.25
C LYS A 325 -19.77 -25.77 -15.33
N LYS A 326 -18.74 -26.21 -16.05
CA LYS A 326 -18.82 -27.16 -17.17
C LYS A 326 -18.03 -28.43 -16.85
N THR A 327 -18.58 -29.58 -17.22
CA THR A 327 -17.93 -30.91 -17.11
C THR A 327 -16.66 -30.98 -17.95
N THR A 328 -16.70 -30.44 -19.18
CA THR A 328 -15.51 -30.26 -20.03
C THR A 328 -15.04 -28.82 -19.92
N ASN A 329 -13.92 -28.59 -19.23
CA ASN A 329 -13.32 -27.27 -19.08
C ASN A 329 -11.83 -27.30 -19.38
N ARG A 330 -11.28 -26.13 -19.73
CA ARG A 330 -9.86 -25.95 -20.10
C ARG A 330 -8.85 -26.31 -19.00
N TYR A 331 -9.31 -26.47 -17.76
CA TYR A 331 -8.49 -26.86 -16.61
C TYR A 331 -8.58 -28.36 -16.33
N LYS A 332 -9.41 -29.12 -17.06
CA LYS A 332 -9.65 -30.55 -16.87
C LYS A 332 -10.01 -30.92 -15.43
N LEU A 333 -10.76 -30.04 -14.77
CA LEU A 333 -11.25 -30.24 -13.40
C LEU A 333 -12.69 -30.77 -13.42
N VAL A 334 -13.12 -31.46 -12.35
CA VAL A 334 -14.50 -31.94 -12.19
C VAL A 334 -15.46 -30.76 -11.97
N LEU A 335 -16.72 -30.86 -12.43
CA LEU A 335 -17.74 -29.83 -12.21
C LEU A 335 -17.93 -29.52 -10.72
N GLY A 336 -18.12 -28.24 -10.39
CA GLY A 336 -18.21 -27.76 -9.01
C GLY A 336 -16.87 -27.58 -8.27
N THR A 337 -15.73 -27.98 -8.84
CA THR A 337 -14.41 -27.76 -8.24
C THR A 337 -14.12 -26.27 -8.11
N LYS A 338 -13.73 -25.85 -6.91
CA LYS A 338 -13.30 -24.49 -6.58
C LYS A 338 -11.78 -24.40 -6.73
N PHE A 339 -11.29 -23.34 -7.36
CA PHE A 339 -9.86 -23.14 -7.62
C PHE A 339 -9.55 -21.65 -7.74
N TYR A 340 -8.26 -21.29 -7.75
CA TYR A 340 -7.83 -19.93 -8.02
C TYR A 340 -7.20 -19.79 -9.39
N ARG A 341 -7.43 -18.66 -10.04
CA ARG A 341 -6.74 -18.24 -11.26
C ARG A 341 -5.87 -17.04 -10.93
N VAL A 342 -4.57 -17.15 -11.20
CA VAL A 342 -3.57 -16.20 -10.70
C VAL A 342 -2.88 -15.51 -11.89
N LYS A 343 -2.86 -14.18 -11.87
CA LYS A 343 -2.02 -13.38 -12.75
C LYS A 343 -0.67 -13.17 -12.09
N VAL A 344 0.38 -13.44 -12.84
CA VAL A 344 1.77 -13.40 -12.40
C VAL A 344 2.57 -12.49 -13.33
N GLN A 345 3.46 -11.71 -12.74
CA GLN A 345 4.44 -10.88 -13.44
C GLN A 345 5.83 -11.53 -13.40
N PRO A 346 6.68 -11.30 -14.41
CA PRO A 346 8.05 -11.81 -14.43
C PRO A 346 8.87 -11.33 -13.24
N TRP A 347 9.52 -12.27 -12.57
CA TRP A 347 10.50 -11.92 -11.54
C TRP A 347 11.85 -11.67 -12.20
N ASN A 348 12.34 -10.43 -12.12
CA ASN A 348 13.61 -10.04 -12.71
C ASN A 348 14.78 -10.47 -11.81
N ARG A 349 15.46 -11.55 -12.22
CA ARG A 349 16.63 -12.12 -11.54
C ARG A 349 17.84 -11.17 -11.51
N ASP A 350 18.01 -10.35 -12.56
CA ASP A 350 19.21 -9.50 -12.73
C ASP A 350 19.25 -8.37 -11.71
N ARG A 351 18.09 -7.79 -11.36
CA ARG A 351 17.99 -6.78 -10.30
C ARG A 351 18.56 -7.28 -8.96
N VAL A 352 18.39 -8.57 -8.65
CA VAL A 352 18.83 -9.17 -7.39
C VAL A 352 20.34 -9.46 -7.41
N LEU A 353 20.88 -9.91 -8.54
CA LEU A 353 22.32 -10.20 -8.68
C LEU A 353 23.18 -8.95 -8.55
N PHE A 354 22.80 -7.83 -9.19
CA PHE A 354 23.53 -6.55 -9.05
C PHE A 354 23.52 -6.01 -7.61
N GLN A 355 22.45 -6.24 -6.86
CA GLN A 355 22.31 -5.82 -5.46
C GLN A 355 23.17 -6.67 -4.51
N SER A 356 23.33 -7.97 -4.80
CA SER A 356 24.21 -8.87 -4.03
C SER A 356 25.71 -8.59 -4.22
N ILE A 357 26.15 -8.26 -5.45
CA ILE A 357 27.54 -7.88 -5.76
C ILE A 357 27.92 -6.54 -5.10
N SER A 358 26.95 -5.64 -4.94
CA SER A 358 27.16 -4.35 -4.26
C SER A 358 27.36 -4.52 -2.74
N ARG A 359 26.72 -5.52 -2.13
CA ARG A 359 26.84 -5.82 -0.69
C ARG A 359 28.16 -6.51 -0.34
N SER A 360 28.72 -7.36 -1.22
CA SER A 360 30.00 -8.02 -0.96
C SER A 360 31.21 -7.07 -0.98
N ARG A 361 31.09 -5.87 -1.58
CA ARG A 361 32.15 -4.86 -1.58
C ARG A 361 32.19 -3.98 -0.33
N GLN A 362 31.11 -3.92 0.47
CA GLN A 362 31.08 -3.11 1.70
C GLN A 362 31.47 -3.88 2.97
N THR A 363 31.46 -5.22 2.96
CA THR A 363 31.84 -6.05 4.12
C THR A 363 33.26 -6.62 4.05
N GLY A 364 34.03 -6.27 3.01
CA GLY A 364 35.40 -6.76 2.78
C GLY A 364 36.53 -5.85 3.25
N SER A 365 36.29 -4.88 4.15
CA SER A 365 37.32 -3.98 4.67
C SER A 365 37.26 -3.92 6.19
N THR A 366 37.85 -4.91 6.85
CA THR A 366 38.39 -4.83 8.23
C THR A 366 38.97 -6.17 8.66
N TYR A 367 39.90 -6.77 7.90
CA TYR A 367 40.91 -7.67 8.48
C TYR A 367 42.20 -7.58 7.67
N PHE A 368 42.91 -6.47 7.86
CA PHE A 368 44.35 -6.48 7.76
C PHE A 368 44.88 -7.29 8.95
N ILE A 369 45.37 -8.50 8.72
CA ILE A 369 46.45 -9.05 9.53
C ILE A 369 47.72 -8.98 8.69
N SER A 370 48.51 -7.98 9.06
CA SER A 370 49.91 -7.83 8.71
C SER A 370 50.72 -9.05 9.15
N LYS A 371 51.48 -9.62 8.21
CA LYS A 371 52.84 -10.10 8.48
C LYS A 371 53.74 -9.75 7.29
N ASN A 372 54.42 -8.60 7.41
CA ASN A 372 55.73 -8.38 6.79
C ASN A 372 56.77 -9.27 7.48
N THR A 373 57.61 -9.98 6.73
CA THR A 373 59.07 -9.70 6.68
C THR A 373 59.77 -10.51 5.56
N PRO A 374 60.92 -10.03 5.04
CA PRO A 374 61.38 -10.29 3.67
C PRO A 374 62.68 -11.12 3.55
N LEU A 375 63.03 -11.42 2.29
CA LEU A 375 64.36 -11.68 1.69
C LEU A 375 65.14 -12.92 2.15
N GLN A 376 65.39 -13.83 1.21
CA GLN A 376 66.75 -14.04 0.67
C GLN A 376 66.75 -14.80 -0.67
N THR A 377 67.53 -14.25 -1.59
CA THR A 377 68.03 -14.80 -2.84
C THR A 377 68.94 -16.01 -2.63
N LEU A 378 68.88 -17.01 -3.51
CA LEU A 378 70.02 -17.79 -3.98
C LEU A 378 69.64 -18.56 -5.26
N SER A 379 70.63 -18.68 -6.13
CA SER A 379 70.62 -18.96 -7.56
C SER A 379 70.83 -20.43 -7.93
N SER A 380 70.68 -20.72 -9.24
CA SER A 380 71.33 -21.80 -10.01
C SER A 380 70.72 -23.20 -9.83
N ASP A 381 70.63 -24.09 -10.81
CA ASP A 381 70.82 -24.09 -12.27
C ASP A 381 70.25 -25.44 -12.78
N ASP A 382 70.04 -25.52 -14.09
CA ASP A 382 70.02 -26.73 -14.94
C ASP A 382 68.90 -27.79 -14.84
N GLY A 383 68.40 -28.14 -16.04
CA GLY A 383 68.34 -29.56 -16.41
C GLY A 383 67.04 -30.13 -16.98
N ASP A 384 66.75 -29.74 -18.24
CA ASP A 384 66.48 -30.68 -19.34
C ASP A 384 65.14 -31.48 -19.43
N GLY A 385 64.70 -31.72 -20.68
CA GLY A 385 63.87 -32.89 -20.98
C GLY A 385 62.51 -32.70 -21.66
N ALA A 386 62.56 -32.45 -22.98
CA ALA A 386 61.82 -33.17 -24.03
C ALA A 386 60.26 -33.12 -24.08
N ARG A 387 59.73 -32.47 -25.13
CA ARG A 387 59.12 -33.06 -26.35
C ARG A 387 57.70 -33.65 -26.19
N GLY A 388 56.77 -33.08 -26.97
CA GLY A 388 55.44 -33.66 -27.19
C GLY A 388 54.57 -32.82 -28.12
N SER A 389 55.00 -32.67 -29.37
CA SER A 389 54.26 -32.09 -30.50
C SER A 389 53.18 -33.04 -31.04
N GLY A 390 52.03 -32.49 -31.45
CA GLY A 390 51.03 -33.16 -32.32
C GLY A 390 49.76 -32.33 -32.50
N SER A 391 49.76 -31.40 -33.48
CA SER A 391 48.92 -31.39 -34.71
C SER A 391 47.40 -31.56 -34.48
N MET A 392 46.60 -30.50 -34.69
CA MET A 392 45.85 -30.20 -35.93
C MET A 392 45.04 -31.39 -36.48
N SER A 393 43.70 -31.24 -36.56
CA SER A 393 42.98 -31.07 -37.84
C SER A 393 41.43 -31.13 -37.69
N THR A 394 40.75 -30.17 -38.32
CA THR A 394 39.55 -30.23 -39.20
C THR A 394 38.33 -31.08 -38.82
N SER A 395 37.11 -30.51 -38.68
CA SER A 395 36.12 -30.14 -39.73
C SER A 395 35.05 -31.23 -40.00
N ALA A 396 33.83 -30.75 -40.32
CA ALA A 396 32.60 -31.45 -40.74
C ALA A 396 31.87 -32.20 -39.62
N ILE A 397 30.57 -32.03 -39.40
CA ILE A 397 29.44 -31.88 -40.34
C ILE A 397 28.51 -30.74 -39.94
#